data_AF-C5T3V3-F1
#
_entry.id   AF-C5T3V3-F1
#
_cell.length_a   1.000
_cell.length_b   1.000
_cell.length_c   1.000
_cell.angle_alpha   90.00
_cell.angle_beta   90.00
_cell.angle_gamma   90.00
#
_symmetry.space_group_name_H-M   'P 1'
#
loop_
_entity.id
_entity.type
_entity.pdbx_description
1 polymer ?
#
loop_
_entity_poly.entity_id
_entity_poly.type
_entity_poly.pdbx_seq_one_letter_code
_entity_poly.pdbx_strand_id
1 'polypeptide(L)'
;MLQTIAVLGTPGTGPGELAAAINRQAPWASGALYAIAPDVDADRPQTLSDATRILQGAALTLLMGLDLPCTAAEQGLRETFDSRLRAALSAASVRYHVVYGNGPQRLENALRAIGSIAKNTHSESTSGIFSPKPAALRAWHCEKCSDPECEHRLFSALVGR
;
A
#
# COMPACT_ATOMS: atom_id res chain seq x y z
N MET A 1 11.83 -0.16 -19.72
CA MET A 1 12.04 0.71 -18.55
C MET A 1 11.81 -0.12 -17.32
N LEU A 2 12.74 -0.12 -16.37
CA LEU A 2 12.56 -0.79 -15.08
C LEU A 2 11.56 0.03 -14.25
N GLN A 3 10.48 -0.60 -13.81
CA GLN A 3 9.50 0.00 -12.91
C GLN A 3 9.81 -0.41 -11.47
N THR A 4 9.91 0.58 -10.59
CA THR A 4 10.22 0.36 -9.17
C THR A 4 8.95 0.21 -8.36
N ILE A 5 8.94 -0.74 -7.42
CA ILE A 5 7.89 -0.90 -6.41
C ILE A 5 8.52 -0.62 -5.05
N ALA A 6 8.04 0.41 -4.36
CA ALA A 6 8.52 0.74 -3.03
C ALA A 6 7.74 -0.04 -1.98
N VAL A 7 8.43 -0.61 -0.99
CA VAL A 7 7.84 -1.36 0.12
C VAL A 7 8.23 -0.67 1.42
N LEU A 8 7.23 -0.17 2.14
CA LEU A 8 7.38 0.54 3.39
C LEU A 8 6.72 -0.25 4.52
N GLY A 9 7.21 -0.06 5.74
CA GLY A 9 6.62 -0.69 6.92
C GLY A 9 7.20 -0.12 8.19
N THR A 10 6.58 -0.46 9.32
CA THR A 10 7.10 -0.10 10.63
C THR A 10 8.25 -1.02 11.03
N PRO A 11 9.12 -0.61 11.97
CA PRO A 11 10.11 -1.50 12.55
C PRO A 11 9.47 -2.82 13.02
N GLY A 12 10.12 -3.95 12.68
CA GLY A 12 9.63 -5.29 13.00
C GLY A 12 8.55 -5.85 12.07
N THR A 13 8.13 -5.14 11.02
CA THR A 13 7.17 -5.69 10.01
C THR A 13 7.82 -6.37 8.83
N GLY A 14 9.12 -6.16 8.59
CA GLY A 14 9.92 -6.86 7.57
C GLY A 14 9.79 -6.35 6.12
N PRO A 15 9.79 -5.03 5.84
CA PRO A 15 9.61 -4.53 4.46
C PRO A 15 10.72 -5.00 3.51
N GLY A 16 11.97 -5.11 3.99
CA GLY A 16 13.09 -5.66 3.23
C GLY A 16 12.91 -7.14 2.88
N GLU A 17 12.38 -7.94 3.80
CA GLU A 17 12.09 -9.36 3.55
C GLU A 17 11.01 -9.53 2.50
N LEU A 18 9.95 -8.71 2.56
CA LEU A 18 8.89 -8.70 1.56
C LEU A 18 9.41 -8.26 0.19
N ALA A 19 10.20 -7.19 0.10
CA ALA A 19 10.80 -6.75 -1.15
C ALA A 19 11.69 -7.84 -1.77
N ALA A 20 12.53 -8.48 -0.97
CA ALA A 20 13.37 -9.59 -1.42
C ALA A 20 12.53 -10.80 -1.87
N ALA A 21 11.45 -11.14 -1.15
CA ALA A 21 10.56 -12.24 -1.50
C ALA A 21 9.82 -11.98 -2.82
N ILE A 22 9.39 -10.74 -3.03
CA ILE A 22 8.77 -10.29 -4.28
C ILE A 22 9.75 -10.45 -5.45
N ASN A 23 10.99 -9.97 -5.30
CA ASN A 23 12.02 -10.05 -6.36
C ASN A 23 12.42 -11.49 -6.74
N ARG A 24 12.20 -12.47 -5.85
CA ARG A 24 12.44 -13.90 -6.14
C ARG A 24 11.37 -14.54 -7.02
N GLN A 25 10.21 -13.89 -7.20
CA GLN A 25 9.11 -14.49 -7.95
C GLN A 25 9.35 -14.41 -9.46
N ALA A 26 9.08 -15.51 -10.18
CA ALA A 26 9.34 -15.64 -11.62
C ALA A 26 8.76 -14.53 -12.52
N PRO A 27 7.58 -13.92 -12.25
CA PRO A 27 7.07 -12.78 -13.02
C PRO A 27 7.92 -11.49 -12.90
N TRP A 28 8.78 -11.39 -11.88
CA TRP A 28 9.68 -10.26 -11.64
C TRP A 28 11.06 -10.49 -12.26
N ALA A 29 11.39 -11.74 -12.56
CA ALA A 29 12.67 -12.15 -13.14
C ALA A 29 12.86 -11.67 -14.59
N SER A 30 11.80 -11.22 -15.27
CA SER A 30 11.92 -10.54 -16.57
C SER A 30 12.63 -9.18 -16.49
N GLY A 31 12.94 -8.68 -15.29
CA GLY A 31 13.72 -7.45 -15.07
C GLY A 31 12.95 -6.17 -15.40
N ALA A 32 11.63 -6.24 -15.53
CA ALA A 32 10.77 -5.08 -15.80
C ALA A 32 10.23 -4.43 -14.52
N LEU A 33 10.15 -5.18 -13.42
CA LEU A 33 9.67 -4.72 -12.11
C LEU A 33 10.70 -5.07 -11.03
N TYR A 34 10.98 -4.13 -10.12
CA TYR A 34 11.93 -4.34 -9.03
C TYR A 34 11.44 -3.72 -7.73
N ALA A 35 11.38 -4.53 -6.67
CA ALA A 35 10.94 -4.11 -5.35
C ALA A 35 12.12 -3.63 -4.51
N ILE A 36 11.95 -2.51 -3.84
CA ILE A 36 12.92 -1.95 -2.90
C ILE A 36 12.22 -1.59 -1.59
N ALA A 37 12.93 -1.77 -0.48
CA ALA A 37 12.51 -1.25 0.81
C ALA A 37 13.42 -0.07 1.17
N PRO A 38 13.03 1.17 0.84
CA PRO A 38 13.83 2.33 1.25
C PRO A 38 13.85 2.43 2.77
N ASP A 39 15.00 2.78 3.31
CA ASP A 39 15.15 3.03 4.74
C ASP A 39 14.44 4.35 5.07
N VAL A 40 13.27 4.24 5.68
CA VAL A 40 12.46 5.38 6.08
C VAL A 40 12.37 5.32 7.60
N ASP A 41 13.15 6.17 8.26
CA ASP A 41 13.06 6.39 9.69
C ASP A 41 11.98 7.44 9.96
N ALA A 42 10.81 7.01 10.42
CA ALA A 42 9.71 7.93 10.70
C ALA A 42 9.93 8.81 11.95
N ASP A 43 11.00 8.59 12.73
CA ASP A 43 11.44 9.52 13.77
C ASP A 43 12.38 10.60 13.20
N ARG A 44 12.93 10.36 12.00
CA ARG A 44 13.74 11.31 11.23
C ARG A 44 13.06 11.68 9.91
N PRO A 45 12.19 12.71 9.88
CA PRO A 45 11.42 13.10 8.68
C PRO A 45 12.27 13.45 7.45
N GLN A 46 13.56 13.72 7.63
CA GLN A 46 14.53 13.93 6.55
C GLN A 46 14.74 12.66 5.70
N THR A 47 14.70 11.47 6.30
CA THR A 47 14.88 10.20 5.57
C THR A 47 13.75 9.94 4.57
N LEU A 48 12.51 10.31 4.92
CA LEU A 48 11.40 10.25 3.98
C LEU A 48 11.53 11.29 2.87
N SER A 49 12.02 12.50 3.19
CA SER A 49 12.26 13.55 2.19
C SER A 49 13.28 13.06 1.14
N ASP A 50 14.34 12.37 1.58
CA ASP A 50 15.32 11.75 0.70
C ASP A 50 14.73 10.59 -0.11
N ALA A 51 13.87 9.78 0.52
CA ALA A 51 13.14 8.70 -0.15
C ALA A 51 12.01 9.21 -1.07
N THR A 52 11.57 10.46 -0.95
CA THR A 52 10.39 10.98 -1.66
C THR A 52 10.57 10.92 -3.18
N ARG A 53 11.78 11.21 -3.69
CA ARG A 53 12.08 11.07 -5.12
C ARG A 53 11.88 9.63 -5.61
N ILE A 54 12.29 8.66 -4.79
CA ILE A 54 12.12 7.24 -5.09
C ILE A 54 10.63 6.87 -5.06
N LEU A 55 9.90 7.34 -4.05
CA LEU A 55 8.48 7.06 -3.88
C LEU A 55 7.60 7.68 -4.97
N GLN A 56 7.92 8.90 -5.42
CA GLN A 56 7.22 9.56 -6.52
C GLN A 56 7.52 8.93 -7.89
N GLY A 57 8.71 8.35 -8.06
CA GLY A 57 9.10 7.61 -9.26
C GLY A 57 8.67 6.15 -9.27
N ALA A 58 8.23 5.61 -8.14
CA ALA A 58 7.77 4.23 -8.04
C ALA A 58 6.43 4.08 -8.78
N ALA A 59 6.30 2.99 -9.54
CA ALA A 59 5.04 2.63 -10.19
C ALA A 59 3.96 2.26 -9.16
N LEU A 60 4.39 1.77 -8.00
CA LEU A 60 3.54 1.41 -6.88
C LEU A 60 4.29 1.54 -5.55
N THR A 61 3.59 2.05 -4.54
CA THR A 61 4.06 2.00 -3.15
C THR A 61 3.18 1.04 -2.35
N LEU A 62 3.80 0.09 -1.66
CA LEU A 62 3.17 -0.84 -0.74
C LEU A 62 3.51 -0.45 0.70
N LEU A 63 2.50 -0.43 1.56
CA LEU A 63 2.66 -0.19 3.00
C LEU A 63 2.28 -1.45 3.76
N MET A 64 3.14 -1.92 4.66
CA MET A 64 2.86 -3.10 5.46
C MET A 64 1.82 -2.83 6.54
N GLY A 65 0.87 -3.75 6.69
CA GLY A 65 -0.09 -3.76 7.79
C GLY A 65 0.53 -4.12 9.14
N LEU A 66 -0.16 -3.71 10.20
CA LEU A 66 0.17 -3.96 11.62
C LEU A 66 -0.44 -5.27 12.16
N ASP A 67 -0.64 -6.26 11.30
CA ASP A 67 -1.31 -7.54 11.60
C ASP A 67 -0.39 -8.61 12.19
N LEU A 68 0.90 -8.28 12.41
CA LEU A 68 1.85 -9.19 13.04
C LEU A 68 1.72 -9.14 14.56
N PRO A 69 1.68 -10.31 15.25
CA PRO A 69 1.58 -10.35 16.70
C PRO A 69 2.75 -9.62 17.35
N CYS A 70 2.47 -8.82 18.36
CA CYS A 70 3.45 -8.13 19.20
C CYS A 70 2.87 -7.79 20.57
N THR A 71 3.71 -7.30 21.47
CA THR A 71 3.29 -6.81 22.78
C THR A 71 2.52 -5.49 22.64
N ALA A 72 1.70 -5.13 23.64
CA ALA A 72 0.92 -3.88 23.61
C ALA A 72 1.81 -2.62 23.50
N ALA A 73 2.98 -2.62 24.14
CA ALA A 73 3.93 -1.52 24.05
C ALA A 73 4.50 -1.37 22.63
N GLU A 74 4.88 -2.49 22.00
CA GLU A 74 5.32 -2.51 20.61
C GLU A 74 4.21 -2.10 19.65
N GLN A 75 2.97 -2.50 19.93
CA GLN A 75 1.82 -2.12 19.13
C GLN A 75 1.61 -0.61 19.13
N GLY A 76 1.65 0.06 20.28
CA GLY A 76 1.53 1.52 20.35
C GLY A 76 2.66 2.26 19.61
N LEU A 77 3.89 1.73 19.67
CA LEU A 77 5.01 2.26 18.90
C LEU A 77 4.82 2.08 17.39
N ARG A 78 4.34 0.90 16.95
CA ARG A 78 4.03 0.60 15.55
C ARG A 78 2.92 1.50 15.02
N GLU A 79 1.84 1.69 15.77
CA GLU A 79 0.72 2.57 15.41
C GLU A 79 1.17 4.03 15.29
N THR A 80 2.02 4.50 16.21
CA THR A 80 2.59 5.85 16.15
C THR A 80 3.46 6.02 14.89
N PHE A 81 4.33 5.04 14.61
CA PHE A 81 5.20 5.06 13.45
C PHE A 81 4.40 5.02 12.13
N ASP A 82 3.44 4.11 12.03
CA ASP A 82 2.56 3.95 10.87
C ASP A 82 1.74 5.23 10.62
N SER A 83 1.20 5.85 11.68
CA SER A 83 0.47 7.12 11.57
C SER A 83 1.35 8.24 11.00
N ARG A 84 2.59 8.35 11.46
CA ARG A 84 3.56 9.34 10.93
C ARG A 84 3.90 9.05 9.47
N LEU A 85 4.13 7.78 9.13
CA LEU A 85 4.44 7.36 7.77
C LEU A 85 3.29 7.69 6.81
N ARG A 86 2.04 7.40 7.19
CA ARG A 86 0.85 7.76 6.40
C ARG A 86 0.67 9.27 6.26
N ALA A 87 0.87 10.03 7.34
CA ALA A 87 0.80 11.48 7.30
C ALA A 87 1.82 12.07 6.31
N ALA A 88 3.03 11.51 6.30
CA ALA A 88 4.11 11.99 5.48
C ALA A 88 3.98 11.55 4.01
N LEU A 89 3.47 10.34 3.74
CA LEU A 89 3.05 9.91 2.40
C LEU A 89 1.94 10.81 1.84
N SER A 90 0.96 11.16 2.68
CA SER A 90 -0.12 12.09 2.32
C SER A 90 0.42 13.48 1.99
N ALA A 91 1.31 14.03 2.83
CA ALA A 91 1.96 15.32 2.59
C ALA A 91 2.76 15.33 1.27
N ALA A 92 3.41 14.21 0.93
CA ALA A 92 4.14 14.04 -0.32
C ALA A 92 3.25 13.67 -1.53
N SER A 93 1.93 13.55 -1.35
CA SER A 93 0.96 13.11 -2.38
C SER A 93 1.31 11.74 -2.99
N VAL A 94 1.92 10.85 -2.21
CA VAL A 94 2.27 9.49 -2.64
C VAL A 94 1.10 8.57 -2.34
N ARG A 95 0.54 7.96 -3.39
CA ARG A 95 -0.47 6.90 -3.26
C ARG A 95 0.20 5.59 -2.83
N TYR A 96 -0.47 4.84 -1.97
CA TYR A 96 0.00 3.55 -1.50
C TYR A 96 -1.12 2.53 -1.33
N HIS A 97 -0.75 1.25 -1.34
CA HIS A 97 -1.65 0.14 -1.01
C HIS A 97 -1.17 -0.58 0.24
N VAL A 98 -2.08 -0.78 1.20
CA VAL A 98 -1.76 -1.52 2.43
C VAL A 98 -1.81 -3.03 2.15
N VAL A 99 -0.77 -3.75 2.57
CA VAL A 99 -0.66 -5.20 2.44
C VAL A 99 -0.61 -5.84 3.82
N TYR A 100 -1.64 -6.62 4.11
CA TYR A 100 -1.74 -7.45 5.31
C TYR A 100 -1.33 -8.90 5.02
N GLY A 101 -1.11 -9.68 6.08
CA GLY A 101 -0.86 -11.11 6.05
C GLY A 101 0.35 -11.49 6.89
N ASN A 102 0.41 -12.73 7.37
CA ASN A 102 1.59 -13.27 8.05
C ASN A 102 2.37 -14.19 7.10
N GLY A 103 3.69 -14.05 7.07
CA GLY A 103 4.57 -14.93 6.31
C GLY A 103 4.20 -15.01 4.81
N PRO A 104 4.02 -16.23 4.24
CA PRO A 104 3.70 -16.42 2.82
C PRO A 104 2.44 -15.69 2.36
N GLN A 105 1.44 -15.55 3.24
CA GLN A 105 0.18 -14.88 2.89
C GLN A 105 0.39 -13.42 2.50
N ARG A 106 1.35 -12.74 3.13
CA ARG A 106 1.67 -11.34 2.83
C ARG A 106 2.23 -11.20 1.42
N LEU A 107 3.09 -12.14 1.01
CA LEU A 107 3.64 -12.17 -0.34
C LEU A 107 2.55 -12.37 -1.39
N GLU A 108 1.63 -13.31 -1.18
CA GLU A 108 0.51 -13.54 -2.08
C GLU A 108 -0.39 -12.30 -2.20
N ASN A 109 -0.68 -11.64 -1.09
CA ASN A 109 -1.47 -10.41 -1.06
C ASN A 109 -0.78 -9.27 -1.80
N ALA A 110 0.54 -9.12 -1.62
CA ALA A 110 1.34 -8.14 -2.36
C ALA A 110 1.28 -8.39 -3.87
N LEU A 111 1.51 -9.64 -4.31
CA LEU A 111 1.47 -10.01 -5.72
C LEU A 111 0.08 -9.79 -6.34
N ARG A 112 -0.99 -10.07 -5.57
CA ARG A 112 -2.37 -9.81 -6.00
C ARG A 112 -2.63 -8.31 -6.17
N ALA A 113 -2.18 -7.48 -5.23
CA ALA A 113 -2.31 -6.02 -5.33
C ALA A 113 -1.58 -5.48 -6.57
N ILE A 114 -0.35 -5.93 -6.79
CA ILE A 114 0.47 -5.55 -7.95
C ILE A 114 -0.21 -5.96 -9.25
N GLY A 115 -0.69 -7.21 -9.34
CA GLY A 115 -1.39 -7.72 -10.52
C GLY A 115 -2.72 -7.01 -10.81
N SER A 116 -3.46 -6.60 -9.78
CA SER A 116 -4.71 -5.85 -9.95
C SER A 116 -4.48 -4.47 -10.54
N ILE A 117 -3.41 -3.78 -10.12
CA ILE A 117 -3.10 -2.43 -10.57
C ILE A 117 -2.60 -2.47 -12.02
N ALA A 118 -1.75 -3.43 -12.37
CA ALA A 118 -1.30 -3.63 -13.75
C ALA A 118 -2.48 -3.87 -14.72
N LYS A 119 -3.50 -4.65 -14.30
CA LYS A 119 -4.70 -4.91 -15.11
C LYS A 119 -5.56 -3.66 -15.30
N ASN A 120 -5.68 -2.82 -14.28
CA ASN A 120 -6.47 -1.58 -14.36
C ASN A 120 -5.82 -0.56 -15.30
N THR A 121 -4.48 -0.47 -15.33
CA THR A 121 -3.74 0.39 -16.27
C THR A 121 -3.90 -0.06 -17.73
N HIS A 122 -4.11 -1.36 -17.99
CA HIS A 122 -4.37 -1.88 -19.34
C HIS A 122 -5.83 -1.73 -19.80
N SER A 123 -6.79 -1.49 -18.90
CA SER A 123 -8.22 -1.41 -19.23
C SER A 123 -8.71 -0.02 -19.65
N GLU A 124 -7.84 0.99 -19.71
CA GLU A 124 -8.22 2.34 -20.19
C GLU A 124 -8.11 2.51 -21.72
N SER A 125 -7.71 1.46 -22.44
CA SER A 125 -7.58 1.46 -23.91
C SER A 125 -8.51 0.44 -24.57
N THR A 126 -9.82 0.53 -24.36
CA THR A 126 -10.81 -0.07 -25.26
C THR A 126 -12.05 0.80 -25.33
N SER A 127 -12.12 1.62 -26.38
CA SER A 127 -13.38 2.13 -26.91
C SER A 127 -14.28 0.94 -27.27
N GLY A 128 -15.42 0.81 -26.59
CA GLY A 128 -16.33 -0.32 -26.82
C GLY A 128 -17.66 -0.20 -26.08
N ILE A 129 -18.52 0.69 -26.58
CA ILE A 129 -20.00 0.66 -26.53
C ILE A 129 -20.63 0.15 -25.20
N PHE A 130 -20.95 1.09 -24.32
CA PHE A 130 -21.81 0.86 -23.16
C PHE A 130 -23.27 0.67 -23.58
N SER A 131 -23.85 -0.49 -23.28
CA SER A 131 -25.30 -0.62 -23.04
C SER A 131 -25.59 -0.32 -21.57
N PRO A 132 -26.59 0.50 -21.23
CA PRO A 132 -26.74 1.07 -19.89
C PRO A 132 -27.54 0.15 -18.98
N LYS A 133 -26.99 -0.19 -17.82
CA LYS A 133 -27.77 -0.51 -16.62
C LYS A 133 -27.23 0.31 -15.44
N PRO A 134 -28.07 1.12 -14.77
CA PRO A 134 -27.63 2.04 -13.75
C PRO A 134 -27.71 1.35 -12.37
N ALA A 135 -26.55 1.02 -11.82
CA ALA A 135 -26.40 0.97 -10.38
C ALA A 135 -25.04 1.62 -10.11
N ALA A 136 -25.11 2.86 -9.66
CA ALA A 136 -23.98 3.72 -9.41
C ALA A 136 -23.02 3.05 -8.41
N LEU A 137 -22.04 2.32 -8.92
CA LEU A 137 -20.72 2.25 -8.30
C LEU A 137 -20.10 3.63 -8.51
N ARG A 138 -20.60 4.61 -7.74
CA ARG A 138 -19.84 5.83 -7.48
C ARG A 138 -18.47 5.32 -7.06
N ALA A 139 -17.46 5.63 -7.87
CA ALA A 139 -16.07 5.54 -7.47
C ALA A 139 -15.98 6.22 -6.11
N TRP A 140 -15.93 5.42 -5.04
CA TRP A 140 -15.83 5.90 -3.68
C TRP A 140 -14.40 6.40 -3.53
N HIS A 141 -14.17 7.63 -3.99
CA HIS A 141 -12.97 8.41 -3.73
C HIS A 141 -12.97 8.71 -2.24
N CYS A 142 -12.42 7.78 -1.47
CA CYS A 142 -12.08 8.03 -0.08
C CYS A 142 -10.77 8.79 -0.05
N GLU A 143 -10.81 10.12 -0.22
CA GLU A 143 -9.62 10.96 -0.03
C GLU A 143 -9.18 11.04 1.44
N LYS A 144 -9.89 10.37 2.37
CA LYS A 144 -9.58 10.25 3.79
C LYS A 144 -10.01 8.90 4.36
N CYS A 145 -9.30 7.82 4.01
CA CYS A 145 -9.65 6.45 4.44
C CYS A 145 -8.94 5.96 5.70
N SER A 146 -8.51 6.85 6.59
CA SER A 146 -7.96 6.47 7.91
C SER A 146 -8.39 7.45 9.00
N ASP A 147 -9.56 8.09 8.82
CA ASP A 147 -10.17 8.88 9.88
C ASP A 147 -11.06 7.96 10.73
N PRO A 148 -10.78 7.82 12.04
CA PRO A 148 -11.56 6.95 12.93
C PRO A 148 -13.05 7.32 12.98
N GLU A 149 -13.45 8.57 12.68
CA GLU A 149 -14.87 8.95 12.58
C GLU A 149 -15.55 8.35 11.33
N CYS A 150 -14.80 8.20 10.24
CA CYS A 150 -15.29 7.61 8.99
C CYS A 150 -15.54 6.11 9.14
N GLU A 151 -14.63 5.41 9.83
CA GLU A 151 -14.79 4.00 10.18
C GLU A 151 -15.96 3.80 11.15
N HIS A 152 -16.09 4.66 12.17
CA HIS A 152 -17.19 4.58 13.13
C HIS A 152 -18.57 4.73 12.48
N ARG A 153 -18.72 5.63 11.49
CA ARG A 153 -19.96 5.78 10.72
C ARG A 153 -20.26 4.58 9.83
N LEU A 154 -19.24 4.00 9.19
CA LEU A 154 -19.41 2.81 8.35
C LEU A 154 -19.87 1.60 9.15
N PHE A 155 -19.24 1.34 10.30
CA PHE A 155 -19.61 0.21 11.16
C PHE A 155 -20.98 0.43 11.83
N SER A 156 -21.30 1.65 12.25
CA SER A 156 -22.62 1.97 12.82
C SER A 156 -23.75 1.77 11.81
N ALA A 157 -23.52 2.12 10.54
CA ALA A 157 -24.51 1.91 9.47
C ALA A 157 -24.76 0.43 9.14
N LEU A 158 -23.79 -0.46 9.42
CA LEU A 158 -23.93 -1.90 9.21
C LEU A 158 -24.65 -2.63 10.35
N VAL A 159 -24.59 -2.09 11.58
CA VAL A 159 -25.24 -2.68 12.78
C VAL A 159 -26.71 -2.27 12.91
N GLY A 160 -27.15 -1.26 12.17
CA GLY A 160 -28.52 -0.75 12.22
C GLY A 160 -29.54 -1.43 11.29
N ARG A 161 -29.33 -2.68 10.86
CA ARG A 161 -30.26 -3.41 9.99
C ARG A 161 -30.69 -4.74 10.55
#